data_AF-A0A967C6Y1-F1
#
_entry.id   AF-A0A967C6Y1-F1
#
_cell.length_a   1.000
_cell.length_b   1.000
_cell.length_c   1.000
_cell.angle_alpha   90.00
_cell.angle_beta   90.00
_cell.angle_gamma   90.00
#
_symmetry.space_group_name_H-M   'P 1'
#
loop_
_entity.id
_entity.type
_entity.pdbx_description
1 polymer ?
#
loop_
_entity_poly.entity_id
_entity_poly.type
_entity_poly.pdbx_seq_one_letter_code
_entity_poly.pdbx_strand_id
1 'polypeptide(L)' 'MDCTQPERYALQRLDSGTFLTIGGDGQVLEEVTTAEAAYLFHTHEAAVRAASELNAEGRGPFDVVKIELNIR' A
#
# COMPACT_ATOMS: atom_id res chain seq x y z
N MET A 1 20.09 14.68 -15.43
CA MET A 1 18.70 15.07 -15.12
C MET A 1 18.24 14.10 -14.06
N ASP A 2 18.24 14.54 -12.81
CA ASP A 2 17.73 13.77 -11.68
C ASP A 2 16.22 13.61 -11.85
N CYS A 3 15.81 12.55 -12.55
CA CYS A 3 14.43 12.10 -12.51
C CYS A 3 14.21 11.50 -11.14
N THR A 4 13.88 12.35 -10.15
CA THR A 4 13.35 11.90 -8.87
C THR A 4 12.07 11.13 -9.19
N GLN A 5 12.16 9.81 -9.19
CA GLN A 5 10.97 9.00 -9.41
C GLN A 5 9.95 9.34 -8.31
N PRO A 6 8.65 9.42 -8.66
CA PRO A 6 7.63 9.72 -7.67
C PRO A 6 7.64 8.61 -6.63
N GLU A 7 7.82 8.98 -5.36
CA GLU A 7 7.74 8.04 -4.25
C GLU A 7 6.35 7.41 -4.23
N ARG A 8 6.32 6.09 -4.03
CA ARG A 8 5.07 5.35 -3.89
C ARG A 8 5.09 4.57 -2.59
N TYR A 9 3.94 4.48 -1.96
CA TYR A 9 3.78 3.81 -0.67
C TYR A 9 2.67 2.77 -0.78
N ALA A 10 2.83 1.61 -0.15
CA ALA A 10 1.81 0.57 -0.10
C ALA A 10 1.52 0.20 1.36
N LEU A 11 0.34 -0.35 1.59
CA LEU A 11 0.01 -0.96 2.88
C LEU A 11 0.43 -2.42 2.87
N GLN A 12 1.29 -2.80 3.81
CA GLN A 12 1.69 -4.18 4.04
C GLN A 12 1.07 -4.68 5.34
N ARG A 13 0.50 -5.88 5.27
CA ARG A 13 0.01 -6.61 6.41
C ARG A 13 1.17 -7.26 7.14
N LEU A 14 1.31 -7.00 8.45
CA LEU A 14 2.50 -7.39 9.21
C LEU A 14 2.56 -8.89 9.52
N ASP A 15 1.42 -9.56 9.64
CA ASP A 15 1.32 -10.99 9.94
C ASP A 15 1.66 -11.88 8.75
N SER A 16 1.29 -11.47 7.54
CA SER A 16 1.43 -12.25 6.30
C SER A 16 2.51 -11.71 5.35
N GLY A 17 2.90 -10.45 5.49
CA GLY A 17 3.73 -9.74 4.53
C GLY A 17 3.03 -9.42 3.20
N THR A 18 1.72 -9.69 3.08
CA THR A 18 0.91 -9.37 1.90
C THR A 18 0.60 -7.88 1.84
N PHE A 19 0.26 -7.37 0.66
CA PHE A 19 -0.14 -5.99 0.45
C PHE A 19 -1.64 -5.90 0.21
N LEU A 20 -2.19 -4.69 0.33
CA LEU A 20 -3.58 -4.44 -0.05
C LEU A 20 -3.71 -3.85 -1.44
N THR A 21 -4.76 -4.26 -2.14
CA THR A 21 -5.27 -3.62 -3.35
C THR A 21 -6.76 -3.32 -3.22
N ILE A 22 -7.27 -2.50 -4.13
CA ILE A 22 -8.71 -2.26 -4.27
C ILE A 22 -9.20 -3.22 -5.34
N GLY A 23 -10.18 -4.06 -5.00
CA GLY A 23 -10.81 -5.00 -5.93
C GLY A 23 -11.40 -4.30 -7.15
N GLY A 24 -11.60 -5.06 -8.24
CA GLY A 24 -11.97 -4.50 -9.54
C GLY A 24 -13.29 -3.73 -9.61
N ASP A 25 -14.16 -3.90 -8.61
CA ASP A 25 -15.41 -3.16 -8.43
C ASP A 25 -15.25 -1.86 -7.61
N GLY A 26 -14.07 -1.61 -7.04
CA GLY A 26 -13.79 -0.46 -6.18
C GLY A 26 -14.37 -0.57 -4.78
N GLN A 27 -15.02 -1.70 -4.43
CA GLN A 27 -15.83 -1.81 -3.20
C GLN A 27 -15.18 -2.67 -2.13
N VAL A 28 -14.27 -3.56 -2.52
CA VAL A 28 -13.59 -4.48 -1.59
C VAL A 28 -12.09 -4.23 -1.56
N LEU A 29 -11.50 -4.47 -0.39
CA LEU A 29 -10.05 -4.55 -0.23
C LEU A 29 -9.63 -6.01 -0.37
N GLU A 30 -8.65 -6.26 -1.22
CA GLU A 30 -8.12 -7.60 -1.49
C GLU A 30 -6.64 -7.66 -1.09
N GLU A 31 -6.20 -8.83 -0.63
CA GLU A 31 -4.78 -9.08 -0.35
C GLU A 31 -4.06 -9.56 -1.60
N VAL A 32 -2.88 -9.00 -1.87
CA VAL A 32 -2.01 -9.37 -2.98
C VAL A 32 -0.60 -9.66 -2.48
N THR A 33 0.12 -10.55 -3.15
CA THR A 33 1.44 -11.00 -2.70
C THR A 33 2.59 -10.14 -3.21
N THR A 34 2.35 -9.22 -4.14
CA THR A 34 3.40 -8.38 -4.74
C THR A 34 3.07 -6.89 -4.61
N ALA A 35 4.10 -6.08 -4.40
CA ALA A 35 3.96 -4.63 -4.29
C ALA A 35 3.50 -3.98 -5.61
N GLU A 36 3.75 -4.61 -6.75
CA GLU A 36 3.34 -4.12 -8.08
C GLU A 36 1.84 -4.21 -8.30
N ALA A 37 1.17 -5.17 -7.64
CA ALA A 37 -0.28 -5.35 -7.67
C ALA A 37 -1.00 -4.57 -6.54
N ALA A 38 -0.23 -4.00 -5.61
CA ALA A 38 -0.77 -3.27 -4.48
C ALA A 38 -1.35 -1.92 -4.91
N TYR A 39 -2.28 -1.42 -4.11
CA TYR A 39 -2.70 -0.04 -4.22
C TYR A 39 -1.58 0.89 -3.74
N LEU A 40 -1.18 1.84 -4.59
CA LEU A 40 -0.06 2.73 -4.35
C LEU A 40 -0.54 4.15 -3.99
N PHE A 41 -0.12 4.62 -2.83
CA PHE A 41 -0.29 5.99 -2.38
C PHE A 41 0.85 6.86 -2.89
N HIS A 42 0.52 8.08 -3.29
CA HIS A 42 1.48 9.07 -3.78
C HIS A 42 2.18 9.83 -2.64
N THR A 43 1.64 9.77 -1.42
CA THR A 43 2.22 10.42 -0.24
C THR A 43 2.25 9.45 0.93
N HIS A 44 3.28 9.59 1.76
CA HIS A 44 3.41 8.83 3.01
C HIS A 44 2.22 9.10 3.92
N GLU A 45 1.82 10.37 4.07
CA GLU A 45 0.72 10.77 4.97
C GLU A 45 -0.62 10.10 4.60
N ALA A 46 -0.93 10.01 3.31
CA ALA A 46 -2.16 9.33 2.86
C ALA A 46 -2.13 7.84 3.18
N ALA A 47 -0.96 7.19 3.02
CA ALA A 47 -0.79 5.79 3.37
C ALA A 47 -0.92 5.57 4.89
N VAL A 48 -0.29 6.42 5.72
CA VAL A 48 -0.38 6.30 7.18
C VAL A 48 -1.81 6.50 7.67
N ARG A 49 -2.52 7.46 7.10
CA ARG A 49 -3.93 7.68 7.44
C ARG A 49 -4.76 6.44 7.15
N ALA A 50 -4.62 5.88 5.96
CA ALA A 50 -5.33 4.66 5.56
C ALA A 50 -4.96 3.44 6.44
N ALA A 51 -3.68 3.25 6.76
CA ALA A 51 -3.23 2.19 7.66
C ALA A 51 -3.87 2.33 9.05
N SER A 52 -3.87 3.55 9.60
CA SER A 52 -4.45 3.85 10.91
C SER A 52 -5.96 3.60 10.93
N GLU A 53 -6.69 4.04 9.90
CA GLU A 53 -8.12 3.81 9.74
C GLU A 53 -8.44 2.30 9.71
N LEU A 54 -7.72 1.52 8.89
CA LEU A 54 -7.91 0.07 8.80
C LEU A 54 -7.55 -0.68 10.08
N ASN A 55 -6.48 -0.25 10.76
CA ASN A 55 -6.07 -0.82 12.04
C ASN A 55 -7.12 -0.54 13.12
N ALA A 56 -7.69 0.67 13.17
CA ALA A 56 -8.76 1.03 14.10
C ALA A 56 -10.05 0.23 13.85
N GLU A 57 -10.32 -0.14 12.59
CA GLU A 57 -11.42 -1.04 12.21
C GLU A 57 -11.17 -2.52 12.53
N GLY A 58 -9.99 -2.88 13.05
CA GLY A 58 -9.62 -4.27 13.33
C GLY A 58 -9.31 -5.09 12.08
N ARG A 59 -9.09 -4.45 10.92
CA ARG A 59 -8.67 -5.11 9.68
C ARG A 59 -7.15 -5.39 9.64
N GLY A 60 -6.41 -4.72 10.53
CA GLY A 60 -4.95 -4.84 10.68
C GLY A 60 -4.44 -6.15 11.26
N PRO A 61 -3.13 -6.23 11.53
CA PRO A 61 -2.17 -5.12 11.55
C PRO A 61 -1.59 -4.76 10.18
N PHE A 62 -1.72 -3.48 9.79
CA PHE A 62 -1.08 -2.90 8.60
C PHE A 62 -0.01 -1.87 8.98
N ASP A 63 1.04 -1.81 8.16
CA ASP A 63 2.07 -0.77 8.20
C ASP A 63 2.33 -0.22 6.79
N VAL A 64 2.99 0.93 6.71
CA VAL A 64 3.30 1.62 5.45
C VAL A 64 4.70 1.28 4.99
N VAL A 65 4.81 0.79 3.76
CA VAL A 65 6.11 0.53 3.12
C VAL A 65 6.32 1.46 1.92
N LYS A 66 7.56 1.93 1.74
CA LYS A 66 7.97 2.65 0.53
C LYS A 66 8.28 1.65 -0.58
N ILE A 67 7.67 1.84 -1.74
CA ILE A 67 7.86 1.02 -2.93
C ILE A 67 8.82 1.74 -3.88
N GLU A 68 9.95 1.12 -4.13
CA GLU A 68 10.86 1.52 -5.21
C GLU A 68 10.45 0.78 -6.48
N LEU A 69 9.78 1.49 -7.39
CA LEU A 69 9.45 0.91 -8.68
C LEU A 69 10.69 0.91 -9.56
N ASN A 70 11.30 -0.26 -9.71
CA ASN A 70 12.40 -0.42 -10.64
C ASN A 70 11.85 -0.50 -12.08
N ILE A 71 11.42 0.63 -12.62
CA ILE A 71 10.99 0.76 -14.01
C ILE A 71 12.22 0.55 -14.90
N ARG A 72 12.37 -0.66 -15.45
CA ARG A 72 13.39 -1.01 -16.44
C ARG A 72 12.94 -0.71 -17.86
#